data_AF-A0A537Q2K3-F1
#
_entry.id   AF-A0A537Q2K3-F1
#
_cell.length_a   1.000
_cell.length_b   1.000
_cell.length_c   1.000
_cell.angle_alpha   90.00
_cell.angle_beta   90.00
_cell.angle_gamma   90.00
#
_symmetry.space_group_name_H-M   'P 1'
#
loop_
_entity.id
_entity.type
_entity.pdbx_description
1 polymer ?
#
loop_
_entity_poly.entity_id
_entity_poly.type
_entity_poly.pdbx_seq_one_letter_code
_entity_poly.pdbx_strand_id
1 'polypeptide(L)'
;MGRFLKAAGERPFFLSRGYGGRARGPLVVDPGRHGAREVGDEPLLLARIAPTVVARARPAGAAVARASGASVIVMDDGFQNPSLAKDFAVLVLDGRRGIGNARVFPAGPLRAPLEIQLERTQALIAVGEIAAAACVLAKAEARGIPVFRARLEAHAQALAALAGKD
;
A
#
# COMPACT_ATOMS: atom_id res chain seq x y z
N MET A 1 0.68 3.36 8.54
CA MET A 1 0.87 1.97 9.02
C MET A 1 2.23 1.74 9.69
N GLY A 2 3.38 1.88 9.02
CA GLY A 2 4.68 1.54 9.62
C GLY A 2 5.01 2.22 10.96
N ARG A 3 4.75 3.53 11.09
CA ARG A 3 4.92 4.24 12.38
C ARG A 3 4.00 3.71 13.49
N PHE A 4 2.76 3.41 13.15
CA PHE A 4 1.77 2.85 14.08
C PHE A 4 2.22 1.48 14.60
N LEU A 5 2.66 0.58 13.71
CA LEU A 5 3.16 -0.74 14.10
C LEU A 5 4.41 -0.64 15.00
N LYS A 6 5.36 0.25 14.67
CA LYS A 6 6.52 0.49 15.54
C LYS A 6 6.11 1.00 16.93
N ALA A 7 5.13 1.90 17.00
CA ALA A 7 4.61 2.40 18.27
C ALA A 7 3.90 1.30 19.09
N ALA A 8 3.36 0.27 18.43
CA ALA A 8 2.80 -0.92 19.06
C ALA A 8 3.87 -1.97 19.47
N GLY A 9 5.16 -1.67 19.30
CA GLY A 9 6.27 -2.58 19.66
C GLY A 9 6.66 -3.57 18.56
N GLU A 10 6.03 -3.50 17.37
CA GLU A 10 6.34 -4.37 16.26
C GLU A 10 7.60 -3.93 15.49
N ARG A 11 8.19 -4.88 14.74
CA ARG A 11 9.29 -4.67 13.80
C ARG A 11 8.77 -4.81 12.36
N PRO A 12 8.05 -3.81 11.82
CA PRO A 12 7.50 -3.89 10.48
C PRO A 12 8.58 -3.81 9.42
N PHE A 13 8.42 -4.59 8.35
CA PHE A 13 9.20 -4.47 7.12
C PHE A 13 8.25 -4.16 5.97
N PHE A 14 8.63 -3.21 5.11
CA PHE A 14 7.91 -2.99 3.86
C PHE A 14 8.41 -3.95 2.79
N LEU A 15 7.47 -4.49 2.00
CA LEU A 15 7.79 -5.29 0.83
C LEU A 15 7.15 -4.63 -0.40
N SER A 16 7.98 -4.19 -1.33
CA SER A 16 7.54 -3.52 -2.57
C SER A 16 8.09 -4.23 -3.81
N ARG A 17 7.43 -4.02 -4.95
CA ARG A 17 7.96 -4.46 -6.26
C ARG A 17 9.09 -3.58 -6.78
N GLY A 18 9.24 -2.37 -6.26
CA GLY A 18 10.16 -1.36 -6.81
C GLY A 18 9.72 -0.86 -8.18
N TYR A 19 8.45 -0.44 -8.31
CA TYR A 19 7.94 0.10 -9.57
C TYR A 19 8.77 1.32 -10.03
N GLY A 20 9.07 1.39 -11.32
CA GLY A 20 9.97 2.41 -11.90
C GLY A 20 11.47 2.15 -11.68
N GLY A 21 11.84 1.27 -10.76
CA GLY A 21 13.22 0.85 -10.50
C GLY A 21 13.70 -0.30 -11.39
N ARG A 22 15.02 -0.49 -11.45
CA ARG A 22 15.70 -1.57 -12.19
C ARG A 22 15.92 -2.83 -11.36
N ALA A 23 16.01 -2.70 -10.03
CA ALA A 23 16.26 -3.81 -9.13
C ALA A 23 15.14 -4.85 -9.22
N ARG A 24 15.51 -6.11 -9.42
CA ARG A 24 14.57 -7.23 -9.41
C ARG A 24 14.40 -7.83 -8.01
N GLY A 25 15.40 -7.65 -7.16
CA GLY A 25 15.44 -8.14 -5.79
C GLY A 25 15.65 -9.66 -5.67
N PRO A 26 15.62 -10.19 -4.43
CA PRO A 26 15.37 -9.44 -3.20
C PRO A 26 16.56 -8.52 -2.84
N LEU A 27 16.25 -7.26 -2.52
CA LEU A 27 17.24 -6.22 -2.19
C LEU A 27 16.71 -5.41 -1.00
N VAL A 28 17.48 -5.32 0.08
CA VAL A 28 17.19 -4.39 1.18
C VAL A 28 17.58 -2.99 0.74
N VAL A 29 16.66 -2.04 0.83
CA VAL A 29 16.89 -0.66 0.41
C VAL A 29 17.75 0.05 1.44
N ASP A 30 18.89 0.57 0.98
CA ASP A 30 19.71 1.55 1.69
C ASP A 30 19.51 2.94 1.06
N PRO A 31 18.82 3.88 1.73
CA PRO A 31 18.59 5.23 1.19
C PRO A 31 19.84 6.09 1.05
N GLY A 32 20.96 5.73 1.70
CA GLY A 32 22.24 6.45 1.57
C GLY A 32 23.03 6.01 0.34
N ARG A 33 22.73 4.83 -0.21
CA ARG A 33 23.45 4.24 -1.34
C ARG A 33 22.60 4.09 -2.60
N HIS A 34 21.34 3.68 -2.46
CA HIS A 34 20.47 3.40 -3.60
C HIS A 34 19.71 4.64 -4.04
N GLY A 35 19.57 4.80 -5.36
CA GLY A 35 18.77 5.86 -5.98
C GLY A 35 17.44 5.37 -6.52
N ALA A 36 16.55 6.32 -6.87
CA ALA A 36 15.23 6.02 -7.41
C ALA A 36 15.25 5.17 -8.69
N ARG A 37 16.25 5.39 -9.57
CA ARG A 37 16.43 4.58 -10.78
C ARG A 37 16.73 3.12 -10.48
N GLU A 38 17.29 2.83 -9.31
CA GLU A 38 17.63 1.47 -8.90
C GLU A 38 16.44 0.81 -8.22
N VAL A 39 15.91 1.40 -7.16
CA VAL A 39 14.92 0.76 -6.28
C VAL A 39 13.50 1.28 -6.46
N GLY A 40 13.31 2.44 -7.09
CA GLY A 40 12.05 3.18 -7.17
C GLY A 40 11.93 4.27 -6.10
N ASP A 41 11.15 5.31 -6.38
CA ASP A 41 10.93 6.42 -5.43
C ASP A 41 10.19 5.96 -4.17
N GLU A 42 9.16 5.13 -4.35
CA GLU A 42 8.34 4.65 -3.24
C GLU A 42 9.13 3.81 -2.22
N PRO A 43 9.95 2.81 -2.63
CA PRO A 43 10.77 2.09 -1.66
C PRO A 43 11.76 2.97 -0.89
N LEU A 44 12.29 4.03 -1.50
CA LEU A 44 13.13 5.01 -0.78
C LEU A 44 12.34 5.78 0.27
N LEU A 45 11.10 6.20 -0.05
CA LEU A 45 10.23 6.87 0.90
C LEU A 45 9.84 5.95 2.07
N LEU A 46 9.49 4.69 1.77
CA LEU A 46 9.15 3.69 2.78
C LEU A 46 10.35 3.37 3.69
N ALA A 47 11.56 3.27 3.12
CA ALA A 47 12.81 2.99 3.84
C ALA A 47 13.16 4.06 4.89
N ARG A 48 12.62 5.28 4.79
CA ARG A 48 12.76 6.32 5.83
C ARG A 48 11.96 6.03 7.10
N ILE A 49 11.00 5.11 7.05
CA ILE A 49 10.10 4.79 8.17
C ILE A 49 10.50 3.47 8.83
N ALA A 50 10.73 2.44 8.01
CA ALA A 50 11.09 1.10 8.44
C ALA A 50 11.87 0.38 7.32
N PRO A 51 12.60 -0.71 7.63
CA PRO A 51 13.33 -1.47 6.61
C PRO A 51 12.42 -1.85 5.43
N THR A 52 12.91 -1.67 4.22
CA THR A 52 12.16 -1.94 2.99
C THR A 52 12.92 -2.92 2.11
N VAL A 53 12.23 -3.95 1.64
CA VAL A 53 12.75 -4.92 0.69
C VAL A 53 12.06 -4.72 -0.65
N VAL A 54 12.86 -4.54 -1.71
CA VAL A 54 12.39 -4.61 -3.08
C VAL A 54 12.55 -6.03 -3.59
N ALA A 55 11.45 -6.64 -4.04
CA ALA A 55 11.47 -7.95 -4.70
C ALA A 55 10.28 -8.10 -5.66
N ARG A 56 10.56 -8.44 -6.92
CA ARG A 56 9.50 -8.81 -7.88
C ARG A 56 8.84 -10.12 -7.48
N ALA A 57 9.64 -11.11 -7.08
CA ALA A 57 9.17 -12.34 -6.45
C ALA A 57 8.93 -12.07 -4.96
N ARG A 58 7.67 -11.76 -4.60
CA ARG A 58 7.30 -11.41 -3.22
C ARG A 58 7.72 -12.47 -2.18
N PRO A 59 7.63 -13.80 -2.43
CA PRO A 59 8.08 -14.80 -1.47
C PRO A 59 9.56 -14.70 -1.11
N ALA A 60 10.43 -14.42 -2.10
CA ALA A 60 11.86 -14.24 -1.85
C ALA A 60 12.13 -12.99 -0.99
N GLY A 61 11.42 -11.89 -1.25
CA GLY A 61 11.52 -10.68 -0.44
C GLY A 61 11.01 -10.89 1.00
N ALA A 62 9.90 -11.63 1.16
CA ALA A 62 9.37 -11.97 2.47
C ALA A 62 10.33 -12.86 3.27
N ALA A 63 11.00 -13.82 2.62
CA ALA A 63 12.04 -14.64 3.25
C ALA A 63 13.20 -13.78 3.79
N VAL A 64 13.67 -12.81 3.00
CA VAL A 64 14.72 -11.86 3.43
C VAL A 64 14.24 -10.99 4.60
N ALA A 65 13.02 -10.48 4.55
CA ALA A 65 12.44 -9.69 5.64
C ALA A 65 12.35 -10.52 6.94
N ARG A 66 11.84 -11.75 6.85
CA ARG A 66 11.76 -12.68 7.99
C ARG A 66 13.13 -13.00 8.57
N ALA A 67 14.11 -13.33 7.72
CA ALA A 67 15.49 -13.59 8.16
C ALA A 67 16.13 -12.36 8.84
N SER A 68 15.71 -11.16 8.44
CA SER A 68 16.13 -9.89 9.05
C SER A 68 15.38 -9.55 10.36
N GLY A 69 14.48 -10.42 10.80
CA GLY A 69 13.72 -10.29 12.04
C GLY A 69 12.45 -9.44 11.93
N ALA A 70 11.82 -9.39 10.74
CA ALA A 70 10.48 -8.82 10.60
C ALA A 70 9.48 -9.59 11.48
N SER A 71 8.73 -8.86 12.31
CA SER A 71 7.55 -9.43 13.00
C SER A 71 6.29 -9.27 12.15
N VAL A 72 6.23 -8.23 11.32
CA VAL A 72 5.11 -7.95 10.41
C VAL A 72 5.66 -7.51 9.05
N ILE A 73 5.09 -8.02 7.95
CA ILE A 73 5.39 -7.55 6.60
C ILE A 73 4.22 -6.73 6.09
N VAL A 74 4.47 -5.48 5.72
CA VAL A 74 3.49 -4.60 5.08
C VAL A 74 3.79 -4.56 3.59
N MET A 75 2.91 -5.16 2.80
CA MET A 75 3.04 -5.11 1.35
C MET A 75 2.40 -3.85 0.79
N ASP A 76 3.24 -3.02 0.19
CA ASP A 76 2.72 -1.97 -0.68
C ASP A 76 2.20 -2.60 -2.00
N ASP A 77 1.02 -2.12 -2.42
CA ASP A 77 0.22 -2.64 -3.53
C ASP A 77 0.13 -4.18 -3.55
N GLY A 78 -0.05 -4.76 -2.36
CA GLY A 78 -0.07 -6.21 -2.14
C GLY A 78 -1.44 -6.87 -2.34
N PHE A 79 -2.51 -6.09 -2.43
CA PHE A 79 -3.88 -6.61 -2.37
C PHE A 79 -4.15 -7.69 -3.43
N GLN A 80 -3.71 -7.44 -4.67
CA GLN A 80 -3.88 -8.38 -5.80
C GLN A 80 -2.77 -9.44 -5.91
N ASN A 81 -1.74 -9.41 -5.06
CA ASN A 81 -0.66 -10.39 -5.11
C ASN A 81 -1.13 -11.74 -4.53
N PRO A 82 -1.15 -12.84 -5.30
CA PRO A 82 -1.59 -14.14 -4.78
C PRO A 82 -0.44 -14.97 -4.20
N SER A 83 0.82 -14.57 -4.42
CA SER A 83 1.99 -15.39 -4.08
C SER A 83 2.30 -15.48 -2.60
N LEU A 84 1.65 -14.66 -1.77
CA LEU A 84 1.75 -14.70 -0.32
C LEU A 84 0.35 -14.74 0.28
N ALA A 85 0.17 -15.65 1.25
CA ALA A 85 -0.98 -15.61 2.14
C ALA A 85 -0.95 -14.30 2.93
N LYS A 86 -2.13 -13.73 3.20
CA LYS A 86 -2.27 -12.47 3.93
C LYS A 86 -3.12 -12.76 5.14
N ASP A 87 -2.58 -12.45 6.32
CA ASP A 87 -3.34 -12.51 7.56
C ASP A 87 -4.36 -11.36 7.63
N PHE A 88 -4.05 -10.24 6.99
CA PHE A 88 -4.89 -9.05 6.96
C PHE A 88 -4.69 -8.24 5.67
N ALA A 89 -5.78 -7.86 5.02
CA ALA A 89 -5.82 -7.11 3.78
C ALA A 89 -6.73 -5.90 3.91
N VAL A 90 -6.14 -4.73 3.65
CA VAL A 90 -6.84 -3.45 3.63
C VAL A 90 -7.10 -3.04 2.19
N LEU A 91 -8.36 -2.78 1.86
CA LEU A 91 -8.74 -2.21 0.58
C LEU A 91 -8.77 -0.68 0.71
N VAL A 92 -8.03 0.02 -0.15
CA VAL A 92 -8.04 1.47 -0.21
C VAL A 92 -8.79 1.93 -1.46
N LEU A 93 -9.75 2.83 -1.28
CA LEU A 93 -10.54 3.43 -2.35
C LEU A 93 -10.30 4.93 -2.38
N ASP A 94 -10.13 5.46 -3.58
CA ASP A 94 -10.30 6.90 -3.82
C ASP A 94 -11.80 7.21 -3.76
N GLY A 95 -12.21 7.95 -2.74
CA GLY A 95 -13.61 8.30 -2.51
C GLY A 95 -14.22 9.07 -3.68
N ARG A 96 -13.43 9.96 -4.33
CA ARG A 96 -13.90 10.83 -5.42
C ARG A 96 -14.14 10.02 -6.67
N ARG A 97 -13.26 9.06 -6.94
CA ARG A 97 -13.34 8.21 -8.14
C ARG A 97 -14.33 7.06 -7.98
N GLY A 98 -14.48 6.53 -6.76
CA GLY A 98 -15.28 5.35 -6.50
C GLY A 98 -14.85 4.17 -7.38
N ILE A 99 -15.82 3.48 -7.98
CA ILE A 99 -15.60 2.29 -8.83
C ILE A 99 -15.96 2.50 -10.31
N GLY A 100 -16.26 3.74 -10.71
CA GLY A 100 -16.73 4.05 -12.07
C GLY A 100 -17.97 3.23 -12.46
N ASN A 101 -17.91 2.54 -13.60
CA ASN A 101 -19.00 1.71 -14.11
C ASN A 101 -19.07 0.28 -13.51
N ALA A 102 -18.29 0.02 -12.45
CA ALA A 102 -18.23 -1.28 -11.75
C ALA A 102 -17.82 -2.49 -12.61
N ARG A 103 -17.26 -2.27 -13.81
CA ARG A 103 -16.76 -3.34 -14.68
C ARG A 103 -15.25 -3.54 -14.50
N VAL A 104 -14.82 -4.76 -14.78
CA VAL A 104 -13.40 -5.14 -14.81
C VAL A 104 -12.76 -4.62 -16.10
N PHE A 105 -11.48 -4.25 -16.02
CA PHE A 105 -10.67 -3.89 -17.18
C PHE A 105 -10.74 -4.97 -18.29
N PRO A 106 -10.86 -4.60 -19.58
CA PRO A 106 -10.81 -3.24 -20.12
C PRO A 106 -12.15 -2.48 -20.11
N ALA A 107 -13.27 -3.12 -19.77
CA ALA A 107 -14.59 -2.50 -19.81
C ALA A 107 -14.85 -1.49 -18.68
N GLY A 108 -13.98 -1.44 -17.66
CA GLY A 108 -14.08 -0.52 -16.53
C GLY A 108 -12.78 -0.44 -15.72
N PRO A 109 -12.76 0.33 -14.62
CA PRO A 109 -11.55 0.62 -13.86
C PRO A 109 -11.16 -0.47 -12.85
N LEU A 110 -12.01 -1.47 -12.60
CA LEU A 110 -11.73 -2.50 -11.60
C LEU A 110 -10.68 -3.49 -12.12
N ARG A 111 -9.76 -3.91 -11.24
CA ARG A 111 -8.78 -4.96 -11.54
C ARG A 111 -9.36 -6.38 -11.45
N ALA A 112 -10.41 -6.53 -10.65
CA ALA A 112 -11.13 -7.79 -10.43
C ALA A 112 -12.60 -7.46 -10.07
N PRO A 113 -13.53 -8.43 -10.14
CA PRO A 113 -14.91 -8.20 -9.71
C PRO A 113 -14.96 -7.67 -8.26
N LEU A 114 -15.80 -6.68 -8.00
CA LEU A 114 -15.88 -6.04 -6.67
C LEU A 114 -16.17 -7.05 -5.56
N GLU A 115 -17.04 -8.02 -5.83
CA GLU A 115 -17.47 -9.00 -4.84
C GLU A 115 -16.31 -9.87 -4.35
N ILE A 116 -15.51 -10.40 -5.26
CA ILE A 116 -14.29 -11.17 -4.96
C ILE A 116 -13.28 -10.34 -4.18
N GLN A 117 -13.18 -9.03 -4.48
CA GLN A 117 -12.27 -8.15 -3.73
C GLN A 117 -12.76 -7.94 -2.30
N LEU A 118 -14.06 -7.66 -2.11
CA LEU A 118 -14.65 -7.46 -0.78
C LEU A 118 -14.55 -8.72 0.09
N GLU A 119 -14.74 -9.92 -0.48
CA GLU A 119 -14.55 -11.20 0.24
C GLU A 119 -13.14 -11.34 0.85
N ARG A 120 -12.13 -10.76 0.20
CA ARG A 120 -10.74 -10.81 0.64
C ARG A 120 -10.35 -9.64 1.54
N THR A 121 -11.27 -8.72 1.81
CA THR A 121 -11.00 -7.47 2.53
C THR A 121 -11.36 -7.61 4.01
N GLN A 122 -10.43 -7.27 4.90
CA GLN A 122 -10.70 -7.23 6.35
C GLN A 122 -10.92 -5.80 6.87
N ALA A 123 -10.50 -4.79 6.13
CA ALA A 123 -10.85 -3.40 6.40
C ALA A 123 -10.85 -2.58 5.10
N LEU A 124 -11.73 -1.58 5.03
CA LEU A 124 -11.82 -0.68 3.90
C LEU A 124 -11.50 0.75 4.33
N ILE A 125 -10.67 1.45 3.56
CA ILE A 125 -10.35 2.87 3.75
C ILE A 125 -10.81 3.65 2.53
N ALA A 126 -11.70 4.61 2.71
CA ALA A 126 -12.08 5.58 1.70
C ALA A 126 -11.32 6.89 1.90
N VAL A 127 -10.58 7.34 0.90
CA VAL A 127 -9.74 8.54 0.95
C VAL A 127 -10.43 9.68 0.19
N GLY A 128 -10.63 10.82 0.85
CA GLY A 128 -11.24 12.02 0.25
C GLY A 128 -12.77 12.02 0.29
N GLU A 129 -13.38 12.80 -0.61
CA GLU A 129 -14.85 12.92 -0.71
C GLU A 129 -15.47 11.59 -1.09
N ILE A 130 -16.45 11.09 -0.32
CA ILE A 130 -16.88 9.68 -0.44
C ILE A 130 -18.12 9.45 -1.31
N ALA A 131 -18.70 10.49 -1.91
CA ALA A 131 -19.98 10.39 -2.59
C ALA A 131 -19.99 9.30 -3.69
N ALA A 132 -18.93 9.22 -4.50
CA ALA A 132 -18.81 8.22 -5.56
C ALA A 132 -18.48 6.81 -5.03
N ALA A 133 -18.00 6.69 -3.79
CA ALA A 133 -17.69 5.41 -3.15
C ALA A 133 -18.86 4.87 -2.29
N ALA A 134 -19.92 5.65 -2.05
CA ALA A 134 -20.97 5.34 -1.09
C ALA A 134 -21.57 3.93 -1.24
N CYS A 135 -21.84 3.48 -2.47
CA CYS A 135 -22.35 2.13 -2.74
C CYS A 135 -21.39 1.03 -2.27
N VAL A 136 -20.08 1.23 -2.45
CA VAL A 136 -19.06 0.26 -2.01
C VAL A 136 -18.92 0.25 -0.50
N LEU A 137 -18.99 1.43 0.14
CA LEU A 137 -18.96 1.53 1.60
C LEU A 137 -20.14 0.78 2.21
N ALA A 138 -21.35 1.00 1.70
CA ALA A 138 -22.55 0.29 2.14
C ALA A 138 -22.44 -1.24 1.94
N LYS A 139 -21.89 -1.69 0.81
CA LYS A 139 -21.63 -3.12 0.56
C LYS A 139 -20.61 -3.72 1.55
N ALA A 140 -19.58 -2.96 1.92
CA ALA A 140 -18.59 -3.39 2.89
C ALA A 140 -19.19 -3.47 4.31
N GLU A 141 -19.95 -2.44 4.71
CA GLU A 141 -20.64 -2.38 6.01
C GLU A 141 -21.66 -3.52 6.15
N ALA A 142 -22.44 -3.81 5.09
CA ALA A 142 -23.39 -4.93 5.07
C ALA A 142 -22.72 -6.31 5.24
N ARG A 143 -21.39 -6.40 5.05
CA ARG A 143 -20.58 -7.60 5.28
C ARG A 143 -19.87 -7.60 6.63
N GLY A 144 -20.09 -6.58 7.46
CA GLY A 144 -19.36 -6.40 8.71
C GLY A 144 -17.90 -6.01 8.51
N ILE A 145 -17.50 -5.56 7.32
CA ILE A 145 -16.16 -5.06 7.07
C ILE A 145 -16.06 -3.65 7.67
N PRO A 146 -15.13 -3.37 8.59
CA PRO A 146 -14.95 -2.03 9.13
C PRO A 146 -14.54 -1.04 8.04
N VAL A 147 -15.25 0.08 7.97
CA VAL A 147 -15.02 1.17 7.01
C VAL A 147 -14.42 2.38 7.73
N PHE A 148 -13.28 2.85 7.23
CA PHE A 148 -12.59 4.03 7.72
C PHE A 148 -12.59 5.12 6.65
N ARG A 149 -12.66 6.37 7.09
CA ARG A 149 -12.56 7.54 6.22
C ARG A 149 -11.25 8.25 6.50
N ALA A 150 -10.53 8.58 5.45
CA ALA A 150 -9.26 9.29 5.52
C ALA A 150 -9.29 10.52 4.61
N ARG A 151 -8.50 11.53 4.96
CA ARG A 151 -8.26 12.71 4.13
C ARG A 151 -6.76 12.89 3.93
N LEU A 152 -6.38 13.41 2.77
CA LEU A 152 -5.00 13.78 2.52
C LEU A 152 -4.75 15.15 3.12
N GLU A 153 -3.77 15.22 4.02
CA GLU A 153 -3.27 16.48 4.57
C GLU A 153 -1.84 16.68 4.08
N ALA A 154 -1.58 17.87 3.54
CA ALA A 154 -0.23 18.22 3.11
C ALA A 154 0.69 18.29 4.34
N HIS A 155 1.84 17.64 4.25
CA HIS A 155 2.80 17.65 5.34
C HIS A 155 3.43 19.04 5.45
N ALA A 156 3.37 19.68 6.62
CA ALA A 156 3.80 21.06 6.83
C ALA A 156 5.25 21.31 6.37
N GLN A 157 6.18 20.38 6.62
CA GLN A 157 7.57 20.49 6.16
C GLN A 157 7.72 20.39 4.63
N ALA A 158 6.83 19.66 3.95
CA ALA A 158 6.85 19.58 2.49
C ALA A 158 6.32 20.87 1.85
N LEU A 159 5.31 21.50 2.47
CA LEU A 159 4.83 22.83 2.06
C LEU A 159 5.92 23.89 2.26
N ALA A 160 6.62 23.87 3.39
CA ALA A 160 7.71 24.81 3.67
C ALA A 160 8.87 24.69 2.67
N ALA A 161 9.21 23.47 2.22
CA ALA A 161 10.25 23.25 1.22
C ALA A 161 9.88 23.69 -0.21
N LEU A 162 8.58 23.86 -0.49
CA LEU A 162 8.05 24.33 -1.77
C LEU A 162 7.86 25.85 -1.81
N ALA A 163 7.74 26.51 -0.65
CA ALA A 163 7.47 27.94 -0.54
C ALA A 163 8.69 28.86 -0.82
N GLY A 164 9.82 28.32 -1.30
CA GLY A 164 11.08 29.05 -1.50
C GLY A 164 11.74 28.81 -2.86
N LYS A 165 10.97 28.47 -3.89
CA LYS A 165 11.48 28.33 -5.27
C LYS A 165 10.57 29.10 -6.23
N ASP A 166 10.82 30.39 -6.30
CA ASP A 166 10.41 31.26 -7.42
C ASP A 166 11.57 31.37 -8.43
#